data_AF-A0A924MC95-F1
#
_entry.id   AF-A0A924MC95-F1
#
_cell.length_a   1.000
_cell.length_b   1.000
_cell.length_c   1.000
_cell.angle_alpha   90.00
_cell.angle_beta   90.00
_cell.angle_gamma   90.00
#
_symmetry.space_group_name_H-M   'P 1'
#
loop_
_entity.id
_entity.type
_entity.pdbx_description
1 polymer ?
#
loop_
_entity_poly.entity_id
_entity_poly.type
_entity_poly.pdbx_seq_one_letter_code
_entity_poly.pdbx_strand_id
1 'polypeptide(L)' 'MASIFTTIDWAIGSNIYEVNVRQYTPEGTFAAFAKHLPRLKDMGVEILWLMPITPISQKERLGSLG' A
#
# COMPACT_ATOMS: atom_id res chain seq x y z
N MET A 1 -0.01 32.23 11.71
CA MET A 1 -1.36 31.61 11.69
C MET A 1 -1.17 30.14 11.43
N ALA A 2 -1.51 29.27 12.39
CA ALA A 2 -1.50 27.83 12.15
C ALA A 2 -2.65 27.53 11.18
N SER A 3 -2.34 26.96 10.02
CA SER A 3 -3.36 26.45 9.11
C SER A 3 -4.00 25.24 9.78
N ILE A 4 -5.30 25.33 10.09
CA ILE A 4 -6.05 24.23 10.68
C ILE A 4 -6.39 23.30 9.52
N PHE A 5 -5.59 22.25 9.34
CA PHE A 5 -5.91 21.20 8.38
C PHE A 5 -7.05 20.36 8.95
N THR A 6 -8.19 20.38 8.28
CA THR A 6 -9.35 19.56 8.64
C THR A 6 -9.24 18.24 7.91
N THR A 7 -9.34 17.13 8.64
CA THR A 7 -9.42 15.80 8.03
C THR A 7 -10.73 15.69 7.25
N ILE A 8 -10.66 15.18 6.03
CA ILE A 8 -11.84 14.91 5.20
C ILE A 8 -12.75 13.86 5.86
N ASP A 9 -14.06 14.09 5.79
CA ASP A 9 -15.06 13.31 6.55
C ASP A 9 -14.94 11.80 6.32
N TRP A 10 -14.73 11.36 5.08
CA TRP A 10 -14.64 9.93 4.77
C TRP A 10 -13.44 9.25 5.41
N ALA A 11 -12.34 9.97 5.67
CA ALA A 11 -11.13 9.39 6.25
C ALA A 11 -11.28 9.16 7.77
N ILE A 12 -12.29 9.75 8.40
CA ILE A 12 -12.56 9.59 9.83
C ILE A 12 -13.18 8.21 10.04
N GLY A 13 -12.45 7.32 10.70
CA GLY A 13 -12.91 5.95 10.98
C GLY A 13 -12.61 4.94 9.86
N SER A 14 -11.94 5.35 8.78
CA SER A 14 -11.47 4.43 7.74
C SER A 14 -10.44 3.44 8.24
N ASN A 15 -10.35 2.31 7.55
CA ASN A 15 -9.27 1.35 7.73
C ASN A 15 -8.20 1.48 6.63
N ILE A 16 -6.97 1.15 6.98
CA ILE A 16 -5.81 1.17 6.09
C ILE A 16 -5.25 -0.24 6.01
N TYR A 17 -5.01 -0.71 4.79
CA TYR A 17 -4.36 -1.98 4.52
C TYR A 17 -3.01 -1.74 3.83
N GLU A 18 -1.94 -2.15 4.49
CA GLU A 18 -0.58 -2.01 3.98
C GLU A 18 -0.24 -3.15 3.01
N VAL A 19 0.34 -2.80 1.86
CA VAL A 19 0.62 -3.74 0.78
C VAL A 19 2.07 -3.60 0.31
N ASN A 20 2.82 -4.70 0.42
CA ASN A 20 4.08 -4.85 -0.29
C ASN A 20 3.85 -5.52 -1.66
N VAL A 21 3.71 -4.72 -2.71
CA VAL A 21 3.37 -5.20 -4.07
C VAL A 21 4.36 -6.25 -4.58
N ARG A 22 5.64 -6.10 -4.27
CA ARG A 22 6.71 -7.01 -4.70
C ARG A 22 6.59 -8.42 -4.12
N GLN A 23 5.96 -8.54 -2.96
CA GLN A 23 5.84 -9.79 -2.21
C GLN A 23 4.41 -10.33 -2.18
N TYR A 24 3.42 -9.53 -2.59
CA TYR A 24 2.01 -9.93 -2.55
C TYR A 24 1.66 -10.98 -3.61
N THR A 25 2.24 -10.87 -4.80
CA THR A 25 2.06 -11.81 -5.91
C THR A 25 3.42 -12.31 -6.40
N PRO A 26 3.52 -13.51 -6.98
CA PRO A 26 4.77 -14.01 -7.58
C PRO A 26 5.34 -13.07 -8.65
N GLU A 27 4.48 -12.41 -9.43
CA GLU A 27 4.89 -11.46 -10.45
C GLU A 27 5.43 -10.15 -9.85
N GLY A 28 5.00 -9.80 -8.64
CA GLY A 28 5.41 -8.57 -7.97
C GLY A 28 4.99 -7.28 -8.69
N THR A 29 3.96 -7.32 -9.54
CA THR A 29 3.52 -6.18 -10.35
C THR A 29 2.18 -5.61 -9.89
N PHE A 30 1.94 -4.32 -10.19
CA PHE A 30 0.63 -3.71 -9.97
C PHE A 30 -0.50 -4.40 -10.74
N ALA A 31 -0.22 -4.86 -11.96
CA ALA A 31 -1.23 -5.53 -12.78
C ALA A 31 -1.67 -6.87 -12.17
N ALA A 32 -0.74 -7.63 -11.59
CA ALA A 32 -1.06 -8.85 -10.87
C ALA A 32 -1.83 -8.53 -9.57
N PHE A 33 -1.35 -7.55 -8.78
CA PHE A 33 -2.02 -7.11 -7.56
C PHE A 33 -3.45 -6.59 -7.79
N ALA A 34 -3.68 -5.85 -8.88
CA ALA A 34 -4.98 -5.23 -9.19
C ALA A 34 -6.13 -6.25 -9.27
N LYS A 35 -5.84 -7.50 -9.62
CA LYS A 35 -6.82 -8.60 -9.64
C LYS A 35 -7.40 -8.92 -8.26
N HIS A 36 -6.71 -8.52 -7.18
CA HIS A 36 -7.14 -8.74 -5.80
C HIS A 36 -7.95 -7.57 -5.21
N LEU A 37 -8.05 -6.43 -5.91
CA LEU A 37 -8.81 -5.27 -5.45
C LEU A 37 -10.29 -5.59 -5.12
N PRO A 38 -11.02 -6.40 -5.92
CA PRO A 38 -12.39 -6.76 -5.58
C PRO A 38 -12.49 -7.46 -4.21
N ARG A 39 -11.62 -8.43 -3.96
CA ARG A 39 -11.55 -9.14 -2.68
C ARG A 39 -11.25 -8.22 -1.50
N LEU A 40 -10.30 -7.29 -1.66
CA LEU A 40 -9.94 -6.34 -0.61
C LEU A 40 -11.10 -5.38 -0.30
N LYS A 41 -11.81 -4.93 -1.33
CA LYS A 41 -13.04 -4.15 -1.16
C LYS A 41 -14.12 -4.93 -0.42
N ASP A 42 -14.32 -6.20 -0.77
CA ASP A 42 -15.30 -7.08 -0.10
C ASP A 42 -14.93 -7.34 1.38
N MET A 43 -13.65 -7.31 1.72
CA MET A 43 -13.16 -7.34 3.11
C MET A 43 -13.39 -6.02 3.87
N GLY A 44 -13.88 -4.98 3.20
CA GLY A 44 -14.12 -3.66 3.79
C GLY A 44 -12.90 -2.74 3.75
N VAL A 45 -11.84 -3.07 3.01
CA VAL A 45 -10.65 -2.21 2.91
C VAL A 45 -10.99 -0.90 2.18
N GLU A 46 -10.72 0.23 2.81
CA GLU A 46 -11.01 1.56 2.24
C GLU A 46 -9.76 2.25 1.69
N ILE A 47 -8.62 2.09 2.36
CA ILE A 47 -7.35 2.73 1.99
C ILE A 47 -6.27 1.67 1.79
N LEU A 48 -5.55 1.76 0.67
CA LEU A 48 -4.34 0.96 0.43
C LEU A 48 -3.10 1.81 0.65
N TRP A 49 -2.24 1.37 1.57
CA TRP A 49 -0.91 1.95 1.76
C TRP A 49 0.14 1.07 1.09
N LEU A 50 0.68 1.55 -0.02
CA LEU A 50 1.70 0.81 -0.76
C LEU A 50 3.08 1.03 -0.11
N MET A 51 3.71 -0.07 0.28
CA MET A 51 5.12 -0.05 0.69
C MET A 51 6.02 0.28 -0.51
N PRO A 52 7.16 0.96 -0.28
CA PRO A 52 7.80 1.82 -1.28
C PRO A 52 7.80 1.20 -2.66
N ILE A 53 7.37 1.94 -3.67
CA ILE A 53 7.17 1.42 -5.04
C ILE A 53 8.39 1.65 -5.94
N THR A 54 9.45 2.23 -5.40
CA THR A 54 10.71 2.55 -6.08
C THR A 54 11.63 1.33 -6.15
N PRO A 55 12.67 1.33 -6.99
CA PRO A 55 13.66 0.24 -6.98
C PRO A 55 14.36 0.09 -5.62
N ILE A 56 14.70 -1.16 -5.24
CA ILE A 56 15.46 -1.45 -4.01
C ILE A 56 16.93 -1.07 -4.23
N SER A 57 17.56 -0.48 -3.20
CA SER A 57 19.00 -0.21 -3.23
C SER A 57 19.81 -1.49 -3.47
N GLN A 58 20.90 -1.39 -4.22
CA GLN A 58 21.83 -2.51 -4.43
C GLN A 58 22.95 -2.53 -3.40
N LYS A 59 23.40 -1.35 -2.96
CA LYS A 59 24.49 -1.21 -1.99
C LYS A 59 23.93 -1.33 -0.57
N GLU A 60 24.56 -2.20 0.23
CA GLU A 60 24.23 -2.43 1.65
C GLU A 60 22.78 -2.86 1.92
N ARG A 61 22.13 -3.49 0.94
CA ARG A 61 20.80 -4.09 1.12
C ARG A 61 20.85 -5.22 2.13
N LEU A 62 19.82 -5.35 2.95
CA LEU A 62 19.73 -6.34 4.03
C LEU A 62 19.10 -7.63 3.51
N GLY A 63 19.90 -8.69 3.45
CA GLY A 63 19.43 -10.02 3.08
C GLY A 63 18.86 -10.09 1.65
N SER A 64 17.95 -11.04 1.44
CA SER A 64 17.35 -11.33 0.12
C SER A 64 16.07 -10.54 -0.19
N LEU A 65 15.45 -9.92 0.82
CA LEU A 65 14.17 -9.20 0.67
C LEU A 65 14.32 -7.67 0.53
N GLY A 66 15.54 -7.15 0.69
CA GLY A 66 15.86 -5.73 0.59
C GLY A 66 16.49 -5.18 1.84
#